data_AF-A0A3B8RPC9-F1
#
_entry.id   AF-A0A3B8RPC9-F1
#
_cell.length_a   1.000
_cell.length_b   1.000
_cell.length_c   1.000
_cell.angle_alpha   90.00
_cell.angle_beta   90.00
_cell.angle_gamma   90.00
#
_symmetry.space_group_name_H-M   'P 1'
#
loop_
_entity.id
_entity.type
_entity.pdbx_description
1 polymer ?
#
loop_
_entity_poly.entity_id
_entity_poly.type
_entity_poly.pdbx_seq_one_letter_code
_entity_poly.pdbx_strand_id
1 'polypeptide(L)'
;FHSTLTPPLVTAIFLGVFWKKFTNAAVIGTLVGGVSLMVLGMYYPQPLIQIFDHGTAFDPKHPYTYIGALYNLFVCALFAVLSTLTTKQQLKLVQIIKKNAHHNFIMTSSVIISILIYLVIGFNLAPLPILLALTFIMVAMVVIASNYFIEYKHEEKTDGLTVWSLNKAKEYFKGSKINDREGEKIRIQWKLKDGEDDTVHFSKNDMKRMAAEIGDLVYISDVRKYFGGLKSVHSVYGEPHNEDGLVYIFKDHAAQGQFVEGRTLLAEKEM
;
A
#
# COMPACT_ATOMS: atom_id res chain seq x y z
N PHE A 1 -23.10 8.02 -4.38
CA PHE A 1 -21.73 7.64 -3.96
C PHE A 1 -21.63 7.83 -2.45
N HIS A 2 -21.22 6.81 -1.70
CA HIS A 2 -20.85 6.96 -0.29
C HIS A 2 -19.49 7.67 -0.19
N SER A 3 -19.44 8.94 -0.59
CA SER A 3 -18.22 9.74 -0.78
C SER A 3 -17.56 10.21 0.53
N THR A 4 -18.07 9.79 1.69
CA THR A 4 -17.58 10.26 2.99
C THR A 4 -16.39 9.46 3.53
N LEU A 5 -16.22 8.20 3.11
CA LEU A 5 -15.15 7.32 3.61
C LEU A 5 -14.08 6.97 2.57
N THR A 6 -14.42 7.03 1.28
CA THR A 6 -13.48 6.72 0.20
C THR A 6 -12.30 7.69 0.14
N PRO A 7 -12.48 9.03 0.22
CA PRO A 7 -11.37 9.97 0.09
C PRO A 7 -10.29 9.82 1.18
N PRO A 8 -10.64 9.67 2.49
CA PRO A 8 -9.65 9.39 3.51
C PRO A 8 -8.87 8.09 3.27
N LEU A 9 -9.56 7.00 2.88
CA LEU A 9 -8.93 5.70 2.67
C LEU A 9 -7.95 5.73 1.48
N VAL A 10 -8.38 6.29 0.35
CA VAL A 10 -7.52 6.42 -0.84
C VAL A 10 -6.28 7.26 -0.53
N THR A 11 -6.46 8.37 0.18
CA THR A 11 -5.33 9.24 0.60
C THR A 11 -4.37 8.48 1.52
N ALA A 12 -4.90 7.74 2.49
CA ALA A 12 -4.09 6.97 3.44
C ALA A 12 -3.31 5.84 2.76
N ILE A 13 -3.93 5.09 1.84
CA ILE A 13 -3.27 4.02 1.09
C ILE A 13 -2.18 4.63 0.20
N PHE A 14 -2.52 5.66 -0.57
CA PHE A 14 -1.58 6.28 -1.50
C PHE A 14 -0.35 6.83 -0.76
N LEU A 15 -0.54 7.64 0.27
CA LEU A 15 0.59 8.19 1.03
C LEU A 15 1.31 7.12 1.87
N GLY A 16 0.63 6.09 2.35
CA GLY A 16 1.27 4.96 3.03
C GLY A 16 2.24 4.20 2.12
N VAL A 17 1.86 3.98 0.85
CA VAL A 17 2.69 3.28 -0.13
C VAL A 17 3.88 4.15 -0.59
N PHE A 18 3.63 5.42 -0.87
CA PHE A 18 4.62 6.30 -1.53
C PHE A 18 5.43 7.18 -0.56
N TRP A 19 5.01 7.38 0.68
CA TRP A 19 5.67 8.27 1.63
C TRP A 19 6.11 7.54 2.90
N LYS A 20 7.39 7.19 2.98
CA LYS A 20 7.99 6.46 4.14
C LYS A 20 7.64 7.04 5.51
N LYS A 21 7.53 8.37 5.62
CA LYS A 21 7.32 9.08 6.88
C LYS A 21 5.85 9.07 7.32
N PHE A 22 4.95 8.55 6.50
CA PHE A 22 3.53 8.50 6.80
C PHE A 22 3.27 7.50 7.94
N THR A 23 2.78 8.00 9.08
CA THR A 23 2.61 7.20 10.30
C THR A 23 1.15 6.83 10.54
N ASN A 24 0.92 5.86 11.42
CA ASN A 24 -0.43 5.49 11.88
C ASN A 24 -1.19 6.71 12.47
N ALA A 25 -0.49 7.61 13.15
CA ALA A 25 -1.09 8.83 13.68
C ALA A 25 -1.51 9.79 12.58
N ALA A 26 -0.73 9.90 11.49
CA ALA A 26 -1.10 10.68 10.33
C ALA A 26 -2.33 10.09 9.59
N VAL A 27 -2.47 8.77 9.54
CA VAL A 27 -3.67 8.09 9.02
C VAL A 27 -4.90 8.49 9.83
N ILE A 28 -4.83 8.41 11.17
CA ILE A 28 -5.95 8.78 12.05
C ILE A 28 -6.28 10.27 11.92
N GLY A 29 -5.28 11.14 11.87
CA GLY A 29 -5.47 12.57 11.64
C GLY A 29 -6.15 12.87 10.30
N THR A 30 -5.79 12.14 9.24
CA THR A 30 -6.41 12.23 7.91
C THR A 30 -7.88 11.81 7.95
N LEU A 31 -8.19 10.70 8.63
CA LEU A 31 -9.55 10.19 8.75
C LEU A 31 -10.44 11.16 9.53
N VAL A 32 -10.02 11.52 10.75
CA VAL A 32 -10.82 12.36 11.64
C VAL A 32 -10.93 13.79 11.08
N GLY A 33 -9.80 14.39 10.70
CA GLY A 33 -9.77 15.76 10.17
C GLY A 33 -10.44 15.89 8.81
N GLY A 34 -10.15 14.94 7.90
CA GLY A 34 -10.74 14.92 6.57
C GLY A 34 -12.26 14.80 6.65
N VAL A 35 -12.78 13.81 7.39
CA VAL A 35 -14.23 13.62 7.55
C VAL A 35 -14.89 14.85 8.19
N SER A 36 -14.26 15.48 9.19
CA SER A 36 -14.79 16.71 9.78
C SER A 36 -14.93 17.86 8.78
N LEU A 37 -13.90 18.14 7.98
CA LEU A 37 -13.98 19.18 6.95
C LEU A 37 -14.92 18.81 5.78
N MET A 38 -15.07 17.52 5.48
CA MET A 38 -16.04 17.03 4.50
C MET A 38 -17.47 17.26 5.00
N VAL A 39 -17.74 16.99 6.27
CA VAL A 39 -19.04 17.29 6.91
C VAL A 39 -19.33 18.79 6.89
N LEU A 40 -18.35 19.63 7.21
CA LEU A 40 -18.50 21.08 7.08
C LEU A 40 -18.75 21.51 5.63
N GLY A 41 -18.10 20.88 4.65
CA GLY A 41 -18.34 21.12 3.23
C GLY A 41 -19.77 20.79 2.79
N MET A 42 -20.41 19.78 3.41
CA MET A 42 -21.83 19.47 3.17
C MET A 42 -22.77 20.54 3.74
N TYR A 43 -22.48 21.08 4.92
CA TYR A 43 -23.29 22.16 5.52
C TYR A 43 -23.05 23.53 4.87
N TYR A 44 -21.82 23.79 4.42
CA TYR A 44 -21.39 25.07 3.87
C TYR A 44 -20.70 24.92 2.50
N PRO A 45 -21.42 24.48 1.44
CA PRO A 45 -20.83 24.22 0.13
C PRO A 45 -20.33 25.49 -0.55
N GLN A 46 -20.99 26.65 -0.36
CA GLN A 46 -20.56 27.91 -0.95
C GLN A 46 -19.20 28.38 -0.40
N PRO A 47 -19.00 28.66 0.90
CA PRO A 47 -17.72 29.22 1.34
C PRO A 47 -16.54 28.23 1.25
N LEU A 48 -16.78 26.91 1.27
CA LEU A 48 -15.70 25.91 1.30
C LEU A 48 -15.43 25.26 -0.06
N ILE A 49 -16.47 24.83 -0.77
CA ILE A 49 -16.32 24.08 -2.03
C ILE A 49 -16.25 25.04 -3.22
N GLN A 50 -16.93 26.19 -3.18
CA GLN A 50 -16.97 27.14 -4.29
C GLN A 50 -15.59 27.71 -4.67
N ILE A 51 -14.64 27.75 -3.73
CA ILE A 51 -13.26 28.19 -4.01
C ILE A 51 -12.64 27.37 -5.15
N PHE A 52 -13.09 26.12 -5.32
CA PHE A 52 -12.64 25.20 -6.36
C PHE A 52 -13.58 25.15 -7.57
N ASP A 53 -14.62 25.99 -7.68
CA ASP A 53 -15.71 25.77 -8.63
C ASP A 53 -15.32 25.92 -10.11
N HIS A 54 -14.22 26.62 -10.44
CA HIS A 54 -13.69 26.81 -11.80
C HIS A 54 -14.77 27.07 -12.88
N GLY A 55 -15.86 27.77 -12.54
CA GLY A 55 -16.96 28.10 -13.45
C GLY A 55 -18.11 27.09 -13.46
N THR A 56 -18.19 26.16 -12.50
CA THR A 56 -19.31 25.23 -12.36
C THR A 56 -20.50 25.93 -11.71
N ALA A 57 -21.68 25.84 -12.33
CA ALA A 57 -22.89 26.46 -11.80
C ALA A 57 -23.36 25.76 -10.52
N PHE A 58 -23.78 26.54 -9.53
CA PHE A 58 -24.36 26.04 -8.29
C PHE A 58 -25.75 25.43 -8.56
N ASP A 59 -25.90 24.13 -8.29
CA ASP A 59 -27.20 23.46 -8.25
C ASP A 59 -27.71 23.37 -6.81
N PRO A 60 -28.87 23.96 -6.46
CA PRO A 60 -29.47 23.87 -5.13
C PRO A 60 -29.81 22.44 -4.67
N LYS A 61 -30.07 21.51 -5.60
CA LYS A 61 -30.41 20.11 -5.28
C LYS A 61 -29.17 19.22 -5.15
N HIS A 62 -28.15 19.47 -5.96
CA HIS A 62 -26.90 18.71 -5.99
C HIS A 62 -25.68 19.63 -6.05
N PRO A 63 -25.38 20.36 -4.95
CA PRO A 63 -24.32 21.35 -4.95
C PRO A 63 -22.96 20.69 -5.22
N TYR A 64 -22.31 21.12 -6.32
CA TYR A 64 -20.91 20.80 -6.64
C TYR A 64 -20.54 19.32 -6.53
N THR A 65 -21.19 18.43 -7.29
CA THR A 65 -20.95 16.98 -7.16
C THR A 65 -19.48 16.58 -7.43
N TYR A 66 -18.90 17.01 -8.56
CA TYR A 66 -17.51 16.70 -8.91
C TYR A 66 -16.48 17.53 -8.14
N ILE A 67 -16.73 18.83 -8.02
CA ILE A 67 -15.85 19.75 -7.29
C ILE A 67 -15.84 19.43 -5.79
N GLY A 68 -16.95 18.98 -5.22
CA GLY A 68 -17.03 18.48 -3.85
C GLY A 68 -16.19 17.22 -3.63
N ALA A 69 -16.12 16.31 -4.61
CA ALA A 69 -15.23 15.15 -4.53
C ALA A 69 -13.75 15.57 -4.55
N LEU A 70 -13.38 16.56 -5.35
CA LEU A 70 -12.03 17.14 -5.36
C LEU A 70 -11.70 17.81 -4.02
N TYR A 71 -12.63 18.61 -3.48
CA TYR A 71 -12.50 19.22 -2.15
C TYR A 71 -12.28 18.15 -1.08
N ASN A 72 -13.07 17.07 -1.09
CA ASN A 72 -12.93 15.97 -0.13
C ASN A 72 -11.53 15.33 -0.18
N LEU A 73 -11.00 15.09 -1.38
CA LEU A 73 -9.64 14.57 -1.54
C LEU A 73 -8.59 15.57 -1.04
N PHE A 74 -8.77 16.85 -1.35
CA PHE A 74 -7.87 17.93 -0.95
C PHE A 74 -7.79 18.08 0.57
N VAL A 75 -8.92 18.11 1.28
CA VAL A 75 -8.91 18.25 2.75
C VAL A 75 -8.31 17.03 3.45
N CYS A 76 -8.53 15.83 2.92
CA CYS A 76 -7.85 14.63 3.39
C CYS A 76 -6.33 14.73 3.18
N ALA A 77 -5.89 15.09 1.97
CA ALA A 77 -4.47 15.27 1.66
C ALA A 77 -3.82 16.35 2.53
N LEU A 78 -4.53 17.45 2.80
CA LEU A 78 -4.07 18.53 3.68
C LEU A 78 -3.73 18.00 5.07
N PHE A 79 -4.65 17.31 5.74
CA PHE A 79 -4.38 16.77 7.08
C PHE A 79 -3.36 15.65 7.07
N ALA A 80 -3.31 14.83 6.02
CA ALA A 80 -2.30 13.80 5.85
C ALA A 80 -0.89 14.40 5.79
N VAL A 81 -0.69 15.42 4.94
CA VAL A 81 0.56 16.16 4.79
C VAL A 81 0.92 16.87 6.08
N LEU A 82 -0.01 17.65 6.67
CA LEU A 82 0.25 18.40 7.90
C LEU A 82 0.65 17.49 9.06
N SER A 83 -0.08 16.39 9.28
CA SER A 83 0.18 15.46 10.37
C SER A 83 1.55 14.77 10.21
N THR A 84 1.92 14.45 8.97
CA THR A 84 3.20 13.82 8.61
C THR A 84 4.38 14.78 8.78
N LEU A 85 4.23 16.03 8.34
CA LEU A 85 5.27 17.04 8.49
C LEU A 85 5.51 17.44 9.95
N THR A 86 4.45 17.44 10.76
CA THR A 86 4.52 17.83 12.18
C THR A 86 4.84 16.67 13.14
N THR A 87 5.09 15.46 12.63
CA THR A 87 5.34 14.26 13.45
C THR A 87 6.50 14.43 14.42
N LYS A 88 7.60 15.10 14.02
CA LYS A 88 8.74 15.34 14.92
C LYS A 88 8.37 16.21 16.12
N GLN A 89 7.62 17.28 15.88
CA GLN A 89 7.13 18.20 16.91
C GLN A 89 6.14 17.49 17.84
N GLN A 90 5.23 16.69 17.28
CA GLN A 90 4.26 15.90 18.03
C GLN A 90 4.96 14.93 18.99
N LEU A 91 5.96 14.17 18.52
CA LEU A 91 6.72 13.24 19.35
C LEU A 91 7.46 13.95 20.49
N LYS A 92 8.03 15.15 20.24
CA LYS A 92 8.65 15.97 21.30
C LYS A 92 7.63 16.38 22.36
N LEU A 93 6.41 16.78 21.97
CA LEU A 93 5.33 17.11 22.90
C LEU A 93 4.90 15.89 23.71
N VAL A 94 4.74 14.73 23.06
CA VAL A 94 4.41 13.46 23.73
C VAL A 94 5.46 13.11 24.79
N GLN A 95 6.75 13.29 24.50
CA GLN A 95 7.82 13.06 25.48
C GLN A 95 7.74 14.01 26.68
N ILE A 96 7.37 15.29 26.47
CA ILE A 96 7.16 16.25 27.56
C ILE A 96 5.97 15.82 28.41
N ILE A 97 4.87 15.41 27.79
CA ILE A 97 3.66 14.98 28.51
C ILE A 97 3.94 13.72 29.32
N LYS A 98 4.69 12.75 28.76
CA LYS A 98 5.11 11.51 29.45
C LYS A 98 5.96 11.75 30.71
N LYS A 99 6.60 12.92 30.86
CA LYS A 99 7.35 13.25 32.09
C LYS A 99 6.45 13.63 33.28
N ASN A 100 5.19 13.94 33.05
CA ASN A 100 4.25 14.33 34.09
C ASN A 100 3.60 13.09 34.73
N ALA A 101 3.41 13.06 36.05
CA ALA A 101 2.79 11.93 36.76
C ALA A 101 1.34 11.65 36.29
N HIS A 102 0.61 12.66 35.82
CA HIS A 102 -0.77 12.54 35.34
C HIS A 102 -0.91 12.40 33.82
N HIS A 103 0.16 11.96 33.13
CA HIS A 103 0.20 11.88 31.67
C HIS A 103 -0.97 11.08 31.05
N ASN A 104 -1.37 9.97 31.68
CA ASN A 104 -2.50 9.15 31.23
C ASN A 104 -3.83 9.92 31.30
N PHE A 105 -4.07 10.64 32.40
CA PHE A 105 -5.30 11.41 32.57
C PHE A 105 -5.41 12.55 31.56
N ILE A 106 -4.29 13.25 31.29
CA ILE A 106 -4.22 14.33 30.29
C ILE A 106 -4.58 13.80 28.89
N MET A 107 -3.99 12.66 28.50
CA MET A 107 -4.21 12.09 27.17
C MET A 107 -5.61 11.47 27.00
N THR A 108 -6.16 10.84 28.03
CA THR A 108 -7.56 10.37 27.96
C THR A 108 -8.54 11.54 27.89
N SER A 109 -8.28 12.60 28.65
CA SER A 109 -9.10 13.83 28.61
C SER A 109 -9.06 14.49 27.23
N SER A 110 -7.89 14.54 26.58
CA SER A 110 -7.77 15.12 25.24
C SER A 110 -8.57 14.33 24.19
N VAL A 111 -8.61 13.00 24.29
CA VAL A 111 -9.45 12.16 23.42
C VAL A 111 -10.94 12.46 23.64
N ILE A 112 -11.39 12.53 24.90
CA ILE A 112 -12.79 12.82 25.22
C ILE A 112 -13.20 14.20 24.69
N ILE A 113 -12.36 15.23 24.90
CA ILE A 113 -12.60 16.57 24.37
C ILE A 113 -12.67 16.55 22.84
N SER A 114 -11.80 15.78 22.18
CA SER A 114 -11.81 15.64 20.73
C SER A 114 -13.12 15.03 20.21
N ILE A 115 -13.67 14.04 20.92
CA ILE A 115 -14.98 13.45 20.58
C ILE A 115 -16.10 14.49 20.73
N LEU A 116 -16.09 15.27 21.80
CA LEU A 116 -17.07 16.34 21.99
C LEU A 116 -17.00 17.40 20.88
N ILE A 117 -15.78 17.81 20.50
CA ILE A 117 -15.57 18.72 19.38
C ILE A 117 -16.08 18.12 18.07
N TYR A 118 -15.82 16.83 17.83
CA TYR A 118 -16.31 16.13 16.64
C TYR A 118 -17.84 16.14 16.57
N LEU A 119 -18.53 15.95 17.71
CA LEU A 119 -20.00 16.07 17.78
C LEU A 119 -20.49 17.49 17.49
N VAL A 120 -19.82 18.52 18.04
CA VAL A 120 -20.15 19.93 17.76
C VAL A 120 -20.04 20.25 16.26
N ILE A 121 -19.02 19.71 15.60
CA ILE A 121 -18.83 19.82 14.14
C ILE A 121 -19.93 19.04 13.39
N GLY A 122 -20.19 17.79 13.80
CA GLY A 122 -21.16 16.90 13.15
C GLY A 122 -22.58 17.45 13.16
N PHE A 123 -22.99 18.09 14.27
CA PHE A 123 -24.31 18.72 14.43
C PHE A 123 -24.34 20.20 14.05
N ASN A 124 -23.24 20.77 13.54
CA ASN A 124 -23.15 22.17 13.13
C ASN A 124 -23.62 23.17 14.22
N LEU A 125 -23.15 23.00 15.45
CA LEU A 125 -23.64 23.76 16.62
C LEU A 125 -22.96 25.12 16.83
N ALA A 126 -22.06 25.55 15.94
CA ALA A 126 -21.32 26.81 16.06
C ALA A 126 -21.12 27.49 14.69
N PRO A 127 -20.79 28.79 14.66
CA PRO A 127 -20.43 29.48 13.43
C PRO A 127 -19.23 28.86 12.70
N LEU A 128 -19.22 28.95 11.36
CA LEU A 128 -18.20 28.35 10.50
C LEU A 128 -16.74 28.64 10.92
N PRO A 129 -16.32 29.89 11.26
CA PRO A 129 -14.93 30.15 11.64
C PRO A 129 -14.51 29.39 12.91
N ILE A 130 -15.44 29.24 13.86
CA ILE A 130 -15.21 28.51 15.12
C ILE A 130 -15.10 27.02 14.82
N LEU A 131 -15.98 26.47 13.99
CA LEU A 131 -15.94 25.05 13.59
C LEU A 131 -14.64 24.69 12.85
N LEU A 132 -14.15 25.58 11.97
CA LEU A 132 -12.88 25.39 11.29
C LEU A 132 -11.72 25.36 12.30
N ALA A 133 -11.62 26.35 13.19
CA ALA A 133 -10.58 26.40 14.22
C ALA A 133 -10.61 25.16 15.13
N LEU A 134 -11.81 24.76 15.57
CA LEU A 134 -12.02 23.56 16.38
C LEU A 134 -11.57 22.28 15.65
N THR A 135 -11.75 22.21 14.32
CA THR A 135 -11.30 21.06 13.54
C THR A 135 -9.79 20.91 13.60
N PHE A 136 -9.02 21.99 13.41
CA PHE A 136 -7.55 21.93 13.51
C PHE A 136 -7.07 21.58 14.92
N ILE A 137 -7.71 22.14 15.96
CA ILE A 137 -7.41 21.82 17.36
C ILE A 137 -7.66 20.34 17.64
N MET A 138 -8.83 19.83 17.23
CA MET A 138 -9.21 18.44 17.40
C MET A 138 -8.22 17.50 16.71
N VAL A 139 -7.83 17.78 15.46
CA VAL A 139 -6.85 16.96 14.74
C VAL A 139 -5.51 16.94 15.47
N ALA A 140 -5.02 18.10 15.92
CA ALA A 140 -3.78 18.16 16.70
C ALA A 140 -3.86 17.30 17.96
N MET A 141 -4.98 17.37 18.71
CA MET A 141 -5.20 16.57 19.90
C MET A 141 -5.25 15.06 19.60
N VAL A 142 -5.98 14.65 18.56
CA VAL A 142 -6.11 13.25 18.15
C VAL A 142 -4.78 12.68 17.67
N VAL A 143 -4.01 13.42 16.88
CA VAL A 143 -2.71 12.96 16.37
C VAL A 143 -1.69 12.87 17.51
N ILE A 144 -1.69 13.81 18.46
CA ILE A 144 -0.84 13.73 19.67
C ILE A 144 -1.23 12.51 20.52
N ALA A 145 -2.53 12.31 20.77
CA ALA A 145 -3.03 11.16 21.52
C ALA A 145 -2.67 9.85 20.82
N SER A 146 -2.81 9.78 19.49
CA SER A 146 -2.45 8.62 18.69
C SER A 146 -0.95 8.28 18.82
N ASN A 147 -0.06 9.26 18.67
CA ASN A 147 1.38 9.04 18.87
C ASN A 147 1.74 8.66 20.32
N TYR A 148 0.88 9.00 21.29
CA TYR A 148 1.09 8.65 22.68
C TYR A 148 0.70 7.19 22.98
N PHE A 149 -0.47 6.76 22.49
CA PHE A 149 -1.01 5.41 22.74
C PHE A 149 -0.46 4.35 21.78
N ILE A 150 -0.07 4.74 20.57
CA ILE A 150 0.43 3.81 19.54
C ILE A 150 1.94 3.97 19.44
N GLU A 151 2.69 2.97 19.92
CA GLU A 151 4.12 2.89 19.67
C GLU A 151 4.38 2.60 18.18
N TYR A 152 4.96 3.59 17.50
CA TYR A 152 5.32 3.50 16.09
C TYR A 152 6.81 3.15 15.94
N LYS A 153 7.09 1.89 15.66
CA LYS A 153 8.41 1.43 15.23
C LYS A 153 8.48 1.42 13.70
N HIS A 154 9.25 2.34 13.15
CA HIS A 154 9.25 2.62 11.71
C HIS A 154 9.79 1.44 10.87
N GLU A 155 10.87 0.80 11.31
CA GLU A 155 11.55 -0.26 10.54
C GLU A 155 10.70 -1.54 10.46
N GLU A 156 10.18 -2.02 11.58
CA GLU A 156 9.36 -3.23 11.65
C GLU A 156 8.04 -3.14 10.84
N LYS A 157 7.48 -1.94 10.67
CA LYS A 157 6.13 -1.76 10.11
C LYS A 157 6.07 -1.24 8.66
N THR A 158 7.20 -0.86 8.06
CA THR A 158 7.20 -0.28 6.69
C THR A 158 8.15 -0.98 5.72
N ASP A 159 9.02 -1.86 6.21
CA ASP A 159 9.87 -2.70 5.37
C ASP A 159 9.02 -3.68 4.55
N GLY A 160 9.25 -3.73 3.23
CA GLY A 160 8.48 -4.55 2.29
C GLY A 160 7.07 -4.03 1.94
N LEU A 161 6.58 -2.96 2.59
CA LEU A 161 5.22 -2.43 2.36
C LEU A 161 5.19 -1.10 1.59
N THR A 162 6.34 -0.47 1.38
CA THR A 162 6.45 0.78 0.62
C THR A 162 7.20 0.55 -0.68
N VAL A 163 6.96 1.39 -1.69
CA VAL A 163 7.70 1.30 -2.99
C VAL A 163 9.21 1.43 -2.82
N TRP A 164 9.64 2.00 -1.70
CA TRP A 164 11.04 2.22 -1.40
C TRP A 164 11.75 1.04 -0.74
N SER A 165 11.01 0.01 -0.33
CA SER A 165 11.52 -1.22 0.27
C SER A 165 11.14 -2.43 -0.58
N LEU A 166 11.01 -2.24 -1.90
CA LEU A 166 10.60 -3.27 -2.86
C LEU A 166 11.53 -4.48 -2.87
N ASN A 167 12.84 -4.30 -2.69
CA ASN A 167 13.78 -5.41 -2.58
C ASN A 167 13.44 -6.31 -1.37
N LYS A 168 13.13 -5.73 -0.21
CA LYS A 168 12.66 -6.51 0.94
C LYS A 168 11.32 -7.19 0.67
N ALA A 169 10.41 -6.53 -0.05
CA ALA A 169 9.12 -7.13 -0.44
C ALA A 169 9.32 -8.37 -1.32
N LYS A 170 10.21 -8.28 -2.32
CA LYS A 170 10.60 -9.39 -3.18
C LYS A 170 11.33 -10.50 -2.39
N GLU A 171 12.19 -10.16 -1.43
CA GLU A 171 12.83 -11.15 -0.55
C GLU A 171 11.80 -11.88 0.32
N TYR A 172 10.80 -11.18 0.85
CA TYR A 172 9.69 -11.80 1.59
C TYR A 172 8.81 -12.68 0.70
N PHE A 173 8.58 -12.27 -0.55
CA PHE A 173 7.85 -13.08 -1.52
C PHE A 173 8.62 -14.36 -1.89
N LYS A 174 9.93 -14.24 -2.14
CA LYS A 174 10.81 -15.35 -2.50
C LYS A 174 11.14 -16.26 -1.32
N GLY A 175 11.19 -15.72 -0.10
CA GLY A 175 11.65 -16.41 1.11
C GLY A 175 13.17 -16.49 1.26
N SER A 176 13.93 -15.93 0.31
CA SER A 176 15.40 -15.96 0.29
C SER A 176 15.96 -14.68 -0.32
N LYS A 177 17.29 -14.55 -0.36
CA LYS A 177 17.94 -13.39 -1.01
C LYS A 177 17.64 -13.40 -2.50
N ILE A 178 17.38 -12.21 -3.02
CA ILE A 178 17.12 -12.01 -4.45
C ILE A 178 18.39 -12.21 -5.27
N ASN A 179 18.23 -12.83 -6.44
CA ASN A 179 19.25 -12.91 -7.46
C ASN A 179 18.84 -12.03 -8.66
N ASP A 180 19.15 -10.73 -8.59
CA ASP A 180 18.84 -9.75 -9.63
C ASP A 180 19.76 -9.83 -10.88
N ARG A 181 20.67 -10.82 -10.98
CA ARG A 181 21.55 -10.93 -12.16
C ARG A 181 20.72 -11.19 -13.43
N GLU A 182 20.86 -10.36 -14.45
CA GLU A 182 20.11 -10.56 -15.69
C GLU A 182 20.61 -11.81 -16.42
N GLY A 183 19.68 -12.67 -16.84
CA GLY A 183 19.96 -13.93 -17.53
C GLY A 183 19.29 -13.99 -18.89
N GLU A 184 19.76 -14.90 -19.75
CA GLU A 184 19.13 -15.15 -21.04
C GLU A 184 17.79 -15.87 -20.89
N LYS A 185 16.80 -15.50 -21.70
CA LYS A 185 15.60 -16.34 -21.89
C LYS A 185 15.94 -17.46 -22.85
N ILE A 186 15.73 -18.71 -22.43
CA ILE A 186 16.14 -19.88 -23.21
C ILE A 186 14.93 -20.69 -23.67
N ARG A 187 15.08 -21.35 -24.83
CA ARG A 187 14.09 -22.28 -25.37
C ARG A 187 14.51 -23.69 -25.03
N ILE A 188 13.61 -24.45 -24.42
CA ILE A 188 13.90 -25.77 -23.86
C ILE A 188 12.82 -26.78 -24.23
N GLN A 189 13.22 -28.03 -24.38
CA GLN A 189 12.32 -29.17 -24.37
C GLN A 189 12.03 -29.56 -22.93
N TRP A 190 10.92 -30.25 -22.68
CA TRP A 190 10.56 -30.69 -21.35
C TRP A 190 10.33 -32.20 -21.31
N LYS A 191 10.62 -32.83 -20.18
CA LYS A 191 10.30 -34.23 -19.89
C LYS A 191 9.70 -34.34 -18.49
N LEU A 192 8.81 -35.32 -18.33
CA LEU A 192 8.27 -35.68 -17.03
C LEU A 192 9.31 -36.42 -16.21
N LYS A 193 9.44 -36.04 -14.94
CA LYS A 193 10.18 -36.77 -13.92
C LYS A 193 9.18 -37.38 -12.94
N ASP A 194 9.42 -38.63 -12.55
CA ASP A 194 8.58 -39.31 -11.57
C ASP A 194 8.81 -38.71 -10.17
N GLY A 195 7.72 -38.43 -9.46
CA GLY A 195 7.73 -37.84 -8.12
C GLY A 195 6.70 -36.72 -7.97
N GLU A 196 6.64 -36.17 -6.76
CA GLU A 196 5.89 -34.96 -6.41
C GLU A 196 6.89 -33.98 -5.77
N ASP A 197 7.21 -32.91 -6.49
CA ASP A 197 8.04 -31.81 -6.00
C ASP A 197 7.66 -30.53 -6.77
N ASP A 198 7.80 -29.38 -6.12
CA ASP A 198 7.47 -28.06 -6.67
C ASP A 198 8.66 -27.41 -7.39
N THR A 199 9.74 -28.17 -7.58
CA THR A 199 10.94 -27.71 -8.27
C THR A 199 11.01 -28.17 -9.72
N VAL A 200 11.80 -27.46 -10.51
CA VAL A 200 12.12 -27.83 -11.89
C VAL A 200 13.64 -27.90 -12.04
N HIS A 201 14.10 -28.91 -12.77
CA HIS A 201 15.52 -29.18 -12.89
C HIS A 201 16.00 -28.84 -14.29
N PHE A 202 16.97 -27.92 -14.35
CA PHE A 202 17.60 -27.44 -15.57
C PHE A 202 19.03 -27.98 -15.68
N SER A 203 19.61 -27.91 -16.88
CA SER A 203 21.03 -28.24 -17.04
C SER A 203 21.93 -27.21 -16.37
N LYS A 204 23.14 -27.61 -15.97
CA LYS A 204 24.15 -26.70 -15.43
C LYS A 204 24.50 -25.57 -16.41
N ASN A 205 24.52 -25.87 -17.71
CA ASN A 205 24.83 -24.87 -18.74
C ASN A 205 23.67 -23.88 -18.90
N ASP A 206 22.43 -24.36 -18.90
CA ASP A 206 21.23 -23.53 -19.01
C ASP A 206 21.08 -22.62 -17.79
N MET A 207 21.23 -23.15 -16.57
CA MET A 207 21.22 -22.31 -15.36
C MET A 207 22.30 -21.23 -15.40
N LYS A 208 23.50 -21.54 -15.91
CA LYS A 208 24.56 -20.56 -16.08
C LYS A 208 24.19 -19.46 -17.07
N ARG A 209 23.58 -19.81 -18.21
CA ARG A 209 23.10 -18.84 -19.21
C ARG A 209 21.97 -17.96 -18.69
N MET A 210 21.09 -18.54 -17.87
CA MET A 210 19.98 -17.85 -17.22
C MET A 210 20.41 -17.09 -15.94
N ALA A 211 21.70 -17.13 -15.58
CA ALA A 211 22.23 -16.58 -14.33
C ALA A 211 21.41 -17.00 -13.09
N ALA A 212 20.91 -18.24 -13.10
CA ALA A 212 20.02 -18.83 -12.10
C ALA A 212 20.80 -19.70 -11.10
N GLU A 213 20.36 -19.67 -9.85
CA GLU A 213 20.85 -20.50 -8.75
C GLU A 213 19.72 -21.37 -8.18
N ILE A 214 20.08 -22.39 -7.41
CA ILE A 214 19.11 -23.26 -6.74
C ILE A 214 18.29 -22.40 -5.76
N GLY A 215 16.96 -22.51 -5.82
CA GLY A 215 16.04 -21.70 -5.03
C GLY A 215 15.60 -20.38 -5.68
N ASP A 216 16.09 -20.03 -6.87
CA ASP A 216 15.54 -18.93 -7.66
C ASP A 216 14.16 -19.28 -8.23
N LEU A 217 13.36 -18.26 -8.55
CA LEU A 217 12.07 -18.44 -9.19
C LEU A 217 12.20 -18.48 -10.72
N VAL A 218 11.45 -19.38 -11.35
CA VAL A 218 11.40 -19.55 -12.79
C VAL A 218 9.98 -19.50 -13.31
N TYR A 219 9.82 -18.76 -14.39
CA TYR A 219 8.62 -18.73 -15.19
C TYR A 219 8.83 -19.57 -16.46
N ILE A 220 8.05 -20.63 -16.61
CA ILE A 220 8.06 -21.50 -17.79
C ILE A 220 6.75 -21.27 -18.55
N SER A 221 6.84 -20.96 -19.84
CA SER A 221 5.69 -20.63 -20.69
C SER A 221 5.79 -21.24 -22.08
N ASP A 222 4.67 -21.34 -22.79
CA ASP A 222 4.69 -21.70 -24.22
C ASP A 222 5.40 -20.62 -25.06
N VAL A 223 6.23 -21.03 -26.03
CA VAL A 223 6.98 -20.11 -26.91
C VAL A 223 6.05 -19.19 -27.73
N ARG A 224 4.81 -19.61 -27.98
CA ARG A 224 3.82 -18.82 -28.72
C ARG A 224 3.31 -17.68 -27.83
N LYS A 225 3.61 -16.43 -28.21
CA LYS A 225 3.26 -15.21 -27.45
C LYS A 225 1.81 -15.15 -26.97
N TYR A 226 0.85 -15.63 -27.78
CA TYR A 226 -0.58 -15.59 -27.44
C TYR A 226 -1.01 -16.69 -26.46
N PHE A 227 -0.21 -17.76 -26.29
CA PHE A 227 -0.41 -18.79 -25.28
C PHE A 227 0.52 -18.65 -24.09
N GLY A 228 1.59 -17.84 -24.17
CA GLY A 228 2.59 -17.71 -23.11
C GLY A 228 1.98 -17.48 -21.73
N GLY A 229 1.03 -16.54 -21.59
CA GLY A 229 0.35 -16.28 -20.31
C GLY A 229 -0.79 -17.25 -19.95
N LEU A 230 -1.29 -18.04 -20.90
CA LEU A 230 -2.37 -19.01 -20.67
C LEU A 230 -1.84 -20.41 -20.36
N LYS A 231 -0.65 -20.72 -20.87
CA LYS A 231 0.05 -21.99 -20.75
C LYS A 231 1.41 -21.73 -20.14
N SER A 232 1.39 -21.48 -18.84
CA SER A 232 2.58 -21.19 -18.06
C SER A 232 2.46 -21.66 -16.63
N VAL A 233 3.61 -21.83 -15.98
CA VAL A 233 3.71 -22.14 -14.56
C VAL A 233 4.88 -21.38 -13.95
N HIS A 234 4.70 -20.94 -12.71
CA HIS A 234 5.78 -20.44 -11.86
C HIS A 234 6.27 -21.58 -10.99
N SER A 235 7.57 -21.76 -10.88
CA SER A 235 8.19 -22.82 -10.09
C SER A 235 9.55 -22.35 -9.55
N VAL A 236 10.30 -23.24 -8.91
CA VAL A 236 11.59 -22.97 -8.28
C VAL A 236 12.69 -23.81 -8.95
N TYR A 237 13.87 -23.24 -9.17
CA TYR A 237 15.02 -24.01 -9.64
C TYR A 237 15.47 -25.02 -8.58
N GLY A 238 15.41 -26.30 -8.94
CA GLY A 238 15.95 -27.41 -8.15
C GLY A 238 17.39 -27.76 -8.52
N GLU A 239 17.82 -28.95 -8.10
CA GLU A 239 19.17 -29.46 -8.38
C GLU A 239 19.45 -29.61 -9.89
N PRO A 240 20.59 -29.12 -10.40
CA PRO A 240 20.87 -29.14 -11.83
C PRO A 240 21.29 -30.52 -12.35
N HIS A 241 21.03 -30.79 -13.63
CA HIS A 241 21.51 -31.96 -14.35
C HIS A 241 22.51 -31.59 -15.48
N ASN A 242 22.94 -32.56 -16.28
CA ASN A 242 23.98 -32.38 -17.32
C ASN A 242 23.44 -32.47 -18.76
N GLU A 243 22.12 -32.35 -18.99
CA GLU A 243 21.52 -32.46 -20.33
C GLU A 243 21.02 -31.10 -20.81
N ASP A 244 21.78 -30.45 -21.69
CA ASP A 244 21.47 -29.10 -22.18
C ASP A 244 20.18 -29.04 -23.01
N GLY A 245 19.41 -27.96 -22.86
CA GLY A 245 18.19 -27.72 -23.62
C GLY A 245 16.99 -28.55 -23.18
N LEU A 246 17.09 -29.26 -22.05
CA LEU A 246 16.04 -30.07 -21.47
C LEU A 246 15.73 -29.59 -20.04
N VAL A 247 14.45 -29.48 -19.70
CA VAL A 247 13.98 -29.30 -18.33
C VAL A 247 13.19 -30.51 -17.87
N TYR A 248 13.48 -30.98 -16.66
CA TYR A 248 12.65 -31.96 -15.99
C TYR A 248 11.60 -31.26 -15.15
N ILE A 249 10.34 -31.55 -15.43
CA ILE A 249 9.17 -31.03 -14.71
C ILE A 249 8.32 -32.19 -14.18
N PHE A 250 7.57 -31.94 -13.12
CA PHE A 250 6.64 -32.91 -12.55
C PHE A 250 5.26 -32.83 -13.20
N LYS A 251 4.43 -33.85 -12.94
CA LYS A 251 3.08 -33.97 -13.53
C LYS A 251 2.20 -32.78 -13.22
N ASP A 252 2.32 -32.21 -12.02
CA ASP A 252 1.53 -31.07 -11.58
C ASP A 252 1.91 -29.79 -12.34
N HIS A 253 3.21 -29.54 -12.57
CA HIS A 253 3.67 -28.44 -13.41
C HIS A 253 3.12 -28.54 -14.84
N ALA A 254 3.15 -29.75 -15.43
CA ALA A 254 2.61 -29.98 -16.76
C ALA A 254 1.10 -29.77 -16.84
N ALA A 255 0.36 -30.18 -15.79
CA ALA A 255 -1.08 -30.00 -15.69
C ALA A 255 -1.48 -28.53 -15.49
N GLN A 256 -0.81 -27.81 -14.56
CA GLN A 256 -1.05 -26.39 -14.29
C GLN A 256 -0.74 -25.52 -15.51
N GLY A 257 0.44 -25.73 -16.12
CA GLY A 257 0.85 -25.03 -17.34
C GLY A 257 0.12 -25.51 -18.60
N GLN A 258 -0.68 -26.58 -18.51
CA GLN A 258 -1.33 -27.26 -19.64
C GLN A 258 -0.38 -27.47 -20.83
N PHE A 259 0.84 -27.91 -20.55
CA PHE A 259 1.88 -28.05 -21.56
C PHE A 259 1.56 -29.19 -22.53
N VAL A 260 1.92 -28.99 -23.79
CA VAL A 260 1.70 -29.98 -24.85
C VAL A 260 3.00 -30.72 -25.10
N GLU A 261 2.94 -32.05 -25.08
CA GLU A 261 4.11 -32.90 -25.31
C GLU A 261 4.76 -32.60 -26.66
N GLY A 262 6.10 -32.66 -26.70
CA GLY A 262 6.91 -32.38 -27.89
C GLY A 262 6.97 -30.91 -28.31
N ARG A 263 6.32 -30.00 -27.58
CA ARG A 263 6.45 -28.56 -27.79
C ARG A 263 7.54 -27.96 -26.93
N THR A 264 8.29 -27.06 -27.54
CA THR A 264 9.30 -26.25 -26.87
C THR A 264 8.65 -25.21 -25.96
N LEU A 265 9.24 -25.00 -24.79
CA LEU A 265 8.87 -23.99 -23.81
C LEU A 265 9.93 -22.88 -23.79
N LEU A 266 9.53 -21.71 -23.32
CA LEU A 266 10.37 -20.57 -23.00
C LEU A 266 10.51 -20.51 -21.48
N ALA A 267 11.74 -20.55 -20.99
CA ALA A 267 12.03 -20.33 -19.58
C ALA A 267 12.69 -18.96 -19.37
N GLU A 268 12.27 -18.30 -18.30
CA GLU A 268 12.75 -17.00 -17.86
C GLU A 268 12.96 -17.04 -16.34
N LYS A 269 14.10 -16.51 -15.87
CA LYS A 269 14.34 -16.33 -14.44
C LYS A 269 13.61 -15.08 -13.96
N GLU A 270 12.85 -15.18 -12.88
CA GLU A 270 12.11 -14.05 -12.30
C GLU A 270 12.90 -13.30 -11.22
N MET A 271 13.35 -14.01 -10.17
CA MET A 271 14.03 -13.42 -9.00
C MET A 271 14.83 -14.41 -8.16
#